data_AF-A0A3C2AV96-F1
#
_entry.id   AF-A0A3C2AV96-F1
#
_cell.length_a   1.000
_cell.length_b   1.000
_cell.length_c   1.000
_cell.angle_alpha   90.00
_cell.angle_beta   90.00
_cell.angle_gamma   90.00
#
_symmetry.space_group_name_H-M   'P 1'
#
loop_
_entity.id
_entity.type
_entity.pdbx_description
1 polymer ?
#
loop_
_entity_poly.entity_id
_entity_poly.type
_entity_poly.pdbx_seq_one_letter_code
_entity_poly.pdbx_strand_id
1 'polypeptide(L)'
;MLHRFAAILFFFCATAQLWSQTKPEGEPEPLTRILFVFDGSQSMYGRWESGTKIQVAQRLMGQMLDSLQDIQGEANFQLALRIYGHQKPVPPQDCSDT
;
A
#
# COMPACT_ATOMS: atom_id res chain seq x y z
N MET A 1 52.05 -37.51 16.39
CA MET A 1 50.59 -37.70 16.44
C MET A 1 49.89 -36.45 16.99
N LEU A 2 50.25 -35.98 18.18
CA LEU A 2 49.60 -34.84 18.87
C LEU A 2 49.59 -33.51 18.09
N HIS A 3 50.71 -33.13 17.46
CA HIS A 3 50.82 -31.90 16.64
C HIS A 3 49.92 -31.91 15.40
N ARG A 4 49.60 -33.10 14.86
CA ARG A 4 48.73 -33.23 13.68
C ARG A 4 47.26 -33.02 14.06
N PHE A 5 46.85 -33.49 15.24
CA PHE A 5 45.53 -33.21 15.80
C PHE A 5 45.34 -31.74 16.17
N ALA A 6 46.38 -31.11 16.74
CA ALA A 6 46.34 -29.68 17.05
C ALA A 6 46.17 -28.81 15.79
N ALA A 7 46.87 -29.15 14.70
CA ALA A 7 46.76 -28.44 13.42
C ALA A 7 45.36 -28.59 12.78
N ILE A 8 44.74 -29.77 12.88
CA ILE A 8 43.38 -30.02 12.38
C ILE A 8 42.35 -29.25 13.20
N LEU A 9 42.51 -29.21 14.53
CA LEU A 9 41.63 -28.44 15.42
C LEU A 9 41.71 -26.93 15.17
N PHE A 10 42.93 -26.43 14.91
CA PHE A 10 43.17 -25.03 14.57
C PHE A 10 42.52 -24.64 13.22
N PHE A 11 42.60 -25.53 12.22
CA PHE A 11 41.97 -25.32 10.92
C PHE A 11 40.43 -25.34 10.98
N PHE A 12 39.85 -26.14 11.89
CA PHE A 12 38.40 -26.20 12.11
C PHE A 12 37.85 -24.98 12.87
N CYS A 13 38.64 -24.35 13.73
CA CYS A 13 38.28 -23.08 14.38
C CYS A 13 38.33 -21.89 13.42
N ALA A 14 39.29 -21.87 12.50
CA ALA A 14 39.45 -20.77 11.55
C ALA A 14 38.30 -20.65 10.53
N THR A 15 37.61 -21.75 10.22
CA THR A 15 36.44 -21.75 9.31
C THR A 15 35.14 -21.37 10.00
N ALA A 16 35.02 -21.57 11.32
CA ALA A 16 33.85 -21.14 12.11
C ALA A 16 33.73 -19.61 12.22
N GLN A 17 34.77 -18.88 11.83
CA GLN A 17 34.80 -17.41 11.80
C GLN A 17 34.53 -16.83 10.40
N LEU A 18 34.11 -17.61 9.39
CA LEU A 18 33.59 -17.03 8.15
C LEU A 18 32.21 -16.41 8.41
N TRP A 19 32.25 -15.15 8.82
CA TRP A 19 31.26 -14.10 8.78
C TRP A 19 29.99 -14.44 7.98
N SER A 20 28.89 -14.64 8.71
CA SER A 20 27.55 -14.48 8.18
C SER A 20 27.38 -13.02 7.73
N GLN A 21 26.90 -12.78 6.50
CA GLN A 21 26.45 -11.45 6.11
C GLN A 21 25.26 -11.08 6.99
N THR A 22 25.45 -10.16 7.93
CA THR A 22 24.33 -9.43 8.52
C THR A 22 23.68 -8.64 7.39
N LYS A 23 22.46 -9.03 7.00
CA LYS A 23 21.59 -8.20 6.14
C LYS A 23 21.57 -6.81 6.78
N PRO A 24 21.86 -5.72 6.05
CA PRO A 24 21.74 -4.39 6.61
C PRO A 24 20.31 -4.24 7.13
N GLU A 25 20.17 -4.04 8.44
CA GLU A 25 18.90 -3.64 9.03
C GLU A 25 18.52 -2.27 8.45
N GLY A 26 17.33 -2.18 7.86
CA GLY A 26 16.61 -0.92 7.80
C GLY A 26 16.84 -0.03 6.60
N GLU A 27 16.64 -0.53 5.37
CA GLU A 27 16.00 0.36 4.38
C GLU A 27 14.53 0.45 4.79
N PRO A 28 14.01 1.64 5.17
CA PRO A 28 12.60 1.77 5.52
C PRO A 28 11.75 1.41 4.32
N GLU A 29 10.69 0.62 4.52
CA GLU A 29 9.72 0.29 3.48
C GLU A 29 9.27 1.60 2.78
N PRO A 30 9.33 1.66 1.44
CA PRO A 30 9.03 2.89 0.72
C PRO A 30 7.59 3.33 0.99
N LEU A 31 7.39 4.60 1.35
CA LEU A 31 6.08 5.16 1.64
C LEU A 31 5.23 5.21 0.36
N THR A 32 4.14 4.43 0.34
CA THR A 32 3.16 4.46 -0.75
C THR A 32 2.10 5.52 -0.48
N ARG A 33 1.78 6.39 -1.45
CA ARG A 33 0.72 7.41 -1.33
C ARG A 33 -0.41 7.09 -2.30
N ILE A 34 -1.59 6.78 -1.77
CA ILE A 34 -2.77 6.42 -2.55
C ILE A 34 -3.75 7.58 -2.50
N LEU A 35 -4.06 8.17 -3.65
CA LEU A 35 -5.10 9.17 -3.80
C LEU A 35 -6.33 8.55 -4.45
N PHE A 36 -7.41 8.45 -3.68
CA PHE A 36 -8.73 8.13 -4.22
C PHE A 36 -9.31 9.35 -4.91
N VAL A 37 -9.66 9.20 -6.19
CA VAL A 37 -10.39 10.22 -6.94
C VAL A 37 -11.81 9.72 -7.15
N PHE A 38 -12.77 10.40 -6.53
CA PHE A 38 -14.18 9.99 -6.49
C PHE A 38 -15.03 10.95 -7.33
N ASP A 39 -15.74 10.39 -8.31
CA ASP A 39 -16.68 11.15 -9.15
C ASP A 39 -17.95 11.48 -8.35
N GLY A 40 -18.20 12.78 -8.14
CA GLY A 40 -19.40 13.33 -7.50
C GLY A 40 -20.34 14.05 -8.47
N SER A 41 -20.17 13.84 -9.78
CA SER A 41 -20.96 14.51 -10.82
C SER A 41 -22.43 14.13 -10.80
N GLN A 42 -23.28 14.98 -11.41
CA GLN A 42 -24.71 14.71 -11.56
C GLN A 42 -25.01 13.32 -12.16
N SER A 43 -24.15 12.85 -13.07
CA SER A 43 -24.33 11.55 -13.74
C SER A 43 -24.29 10.36 -12.77
N MET A 44 -23.71 10.54 -11.57
CA MET A 44 -23.60 9.54 -10.52
C MET A 44 -24.93 9.29 -9.78
N TYR A 45 -25.93 10.15 -9.94
CA TYR A 45 -27.30 9.87 -9.50
C TYR A 45 -28.06 8.90 -10.41
N GLY A 46 -27.49 8.54 -11.57
CA GLY A 46 -28.06 7.53 -12.46
C GLY A 46 -28.19 6.17 -11.77
N ARG A 47 -29.20 5.39 -12.17
CA ARG A 47 -29.39 4.02 -11.67
C ARG A 47 -28.27 3.10 -12.16
N TRP A 48 -27.77 2.25 -11.28
CA TRP A 48 -26.81 1.20 -11.59
C TRP A 48 -27.08 -0.02 -10.71
N GLU A 49 -27.48 -1.13 -11.34
CA GLU A 49 -27.82 -2.39 -10.67
C GLU A 49 -28.77 -2.18 -9.46
N SER A 50 -28.27 -2.43 -8.26
CA SER A 50 -29.00 -2.42 -6.99
C SER A 50 -29.24 -1.01 -6.42
N GLY A 51 -28.58 0.03 -6.95
CA GLY A 51 -28.62 1.38 -6.39
C GLY A 51 -28.47 2.49 -7.44
N THR A 52 -28.20 3.70 -6.96
CA THR A 52 -27.61 4.75 -7.81
C THR A 52 -26.10 4.50 -7.95
N LYS A 53 -25.45 4.99 -9.02
CA LYS A 53 -24.00 4.82 -9.21
C LYS A 53 -23.22 5.32 -8.01
N ILE A 54 -23.62 6.45 -7.41
CA ILE A 54 -22.97 6.99 -6.21
C ILE A 54 -23.08 6.04 -5.01
N GLN A 55 -24.24 5.41 -4.79
CA GLN A 55 -24.41 4.41 -3.71
C GLN A 55 -23.55 3.17 -3.96
N VAL A 56 -23.49 2.69 -5.21
CA VAL A 56 -22.64 1.54 -5.56
C VAL A 56 -21.16 1.88 -5.40
N ALA A 57 -20.73 3.05 -5.87
CA ALA A 57 -19.35 3.52 -5.75
C ALA A 57 -18.93 3.72 -4.29
N GLN A 58 -19.79 4.30 -3.44
CA GLN A 58 -19.53 4.44 -2.00
C GLN A 58 -19.34 3.07 -1.32
N ARG A 59 -20.18 2.09 -1.65
CA ARG A 59 -20.05 0.73 -1.12
C ARG A 59 -18.74 0.08 -1.54
N LEU A 60 -18.38 0.15 -2.82
CA LEU A 60 -17.14 -0.42 -3.33
C LEU A 60 -15.91 0.26 -2.73
N MET A 61 -15.93 1.59 -2.60
CA MET A 61 -14.87 2.34 -1.94
C MET A 61 -14.73 1.93 -0.47
N GLY A 62 -15.85 1.77 0.26
CA GLY A 62 -15.84 1.27 1.62
C GLY A 62 -15.16 -0.11 1.74
N GLN A 63 -15.57 -1.08 0.91
CA GLN A 63 -14.97 -2.42 0.88
C GLN A 63 -13.46 -2.38 0.58
N MET A 64 -13.02 -1.46 -0.27
CA MET A 64 -11.60 -1.26 -0.56
C MET A 64 -10.84 -0.66 0.62
N LEU A 65 -11.41 0.34 1.29
CA LEU A 65 -10.81 0.95 2.48
C LEU A 65 -10.71 -0.05 3.64
N ASP A 66 -11.73 -0.89 3.83
CA ASP A 66 -11.73 -1.96 4.82
C ASP A 66 -10.58 -2.96 4.52
N SER A 67 -10.42 -3.35 3.25
CA SER A 67 -9.33 -4.24 2.83
C SER A 67 -7.93 -3.63 3.05
N LEU A 68 -7.80 -2.31 2.91
CA LEU A 68 -6.55 -1.59 3.17
C LEU A 68 -6.26 -1.47 4.67
N GLN A 69 -7.30 -1.34 5.51
CA GLN A 69 -7.17 -1.28 6.96
C GLN A 69 -6.52 -2.57 7.51
N ASP A 70 -6.89 -3.72 6.96
CA ASP A 70 -6.37 -5.02 7.38
C ASP A 70 -4.83 -5.14 7.22
N ILE A 71 -4.25 -4.43 6.25
CA ILE A 71 -2.80 -4.47 5.97
C ILE A 71 -2.05 -3.24 6.49
N GLN A 72 -2.72 -2.29 7.14
CA GLN A 72 -2.12 -1.02 7.58
C GLN A 72 -1.02 -1.21 8.64
N GLY A 73 -1.06 -2.31 9.41
CA GLY A 73 -0.02 -2.63 10.39
C GLY A 73 1.27 -3.20 9.78
N GLU A 74 1.21 -3.71 8.55
CA GLU A 74 2.30 -4.39 7.87
C GLU A 74 2.88 -3.58 6.71
N ALA A 75 2.07 -2.68 6.12
CA ALA A 75 2.44 -1.87 4.97
C ALA A 75 2.60 -0.37 5.32
N ASN A 76 3.59 0.29 4.72
CA ASN A 76 3.83 1.72 4.89
C ASN A 76 3.12 2.53 3.81
N PHE A 77 1.89 2.99 4.08
CA PHE A 77 1.14 3.84 3.15
C PHE A 77 0.35 4.97 3.80
N GLN A 78 0.04 5.99 2.99
CA GLN A 78 -0.83 7.12 3.30
C GLN A 78 -2.00 7.16 2.31
N LEU A 79 -3.18 7.51 2.80
CA LEU A 79 -4.39 7.63 2.01
C LEU A 79 -4.84 9.09 1.93
N ALA A 80 -5.37 9.47 0.78
CA ALA A 80 -6.08 10.74 0.57
C ALA A 80 -7.31 10.51 -0.31
N LEU A 81 -8.30 11.40 -0.19
CA LEU A 81 -9.52 11.39 -1.01
C LEU A 81 -9.70 12.77 -1.65
N ARG A 82 -9.95 12.78 -2.95
CA ARG A 82 -10.39 13.95 -3.73
C ARG A 82 -11.72 13.63 -4.38
N ILE A 83 -12.70 14.49 -4.19
CA ILE A 83 -14.01 14.40 -4.84
C ILE A 83 -14.08 15.51 -5.89
N TYR A 84 -14.57 15.22 -7.10
CA TYR A 84 -14.71 16.20 -8.19
C TYR A 84 -16.14 16.19 -8.77
N GLY A 85 -16.49 17.19 -9.58
CA GLY A 85 -17.78 17.27 -10.29
C GLY A 85 -19.00 17.67 -9.45
N HIS A 86 -18.81 18.07 -8.19
CA HIS A 86 -19.89 18.40 -7.24
C HIS A 86 -19.94 19.88 -6.84
N GLN A 87 -19.00 20.71 -7.31
CA GLN A 87 -18.84 22.10 -6.89
C GLN A 87 -19.84 23.05 -7.55
N LYS A 88 -20.43 22.67 -8.69
CA LYS A 88 -21.38 23.48 -9.45
C LYS A 88 -22.67 22.69 -9.74
N PRO A 89 -23.85 23.31 -9.61
CA PRO A 89 -25.10 22.69 -10.03
C PRO A 89 -25.15 22.58 -11.56
N VAL A 90 -25.64 21.45 -12.07
CA VAL A 90 -25.97 21.28 -13.48
C VAL A 90 -27.49 21.45 -13.63
N PRO A 91 -28.00 22.31 -14.53
CA PRO A 91 -27.30 23.08 -15.59
C PRO A 91 -26.92 24.53 -15.20
N PRO A 92 -25.93 25.16 -15.90
CA PRO A 92 -25.16 24.64 -17.04
C PRO A 92 -24.06 23.66 -16.61
N GLN A 93 -23.62 22.81 -17.54
CA GLN A 93 -22.52 21.87 -17.28
C GLN A 93 -21.18 22.60 -17.31
N ASP A 94 -20.50 22.66 -16.17
CA ASP A 94 -19.15 23.20 -16.03
C ASP A 94 -18.14 22.06 -15.84
N CYS A 95 -17.31 21.82 -16.87
CA CYS A 95 -16.32 20.74 -16.87
C CYS A 95 -14.95 21.18 -16.28
N SER A 96 -14.86 22.38 -15.68
CA SER A 96 -13.64 22.85 -15.02
C SER A 96 -13.50 22.39 -13.55
N ASP A 97 -14.52 21.70 -13.02
CA ASP A 97 -14.55 21.10 -11.69
C ASP A 97 -13.77 19.76 -11.66
N THR A 98 -12.47 19.83 -11.93
CA THR A 98 -11.51 18.73 -11.84
C THR A 98 -10.62 18.87 -10.61
#